data_AF-A0A956W214-F1
#
_entry.id   AF-A0A956W214-F1
#
_cell.length_a   1.000
_cell.length_b   1.000
_cell.length_c   1.000
_cell.angle_alpha   90.00
_cell.angle_beta   90.00
_cell.angle_gamma   90.00
#
_symmetry.space_group_name_H-M   'P 1'
#
loop_
_entity.id
_entity.type
_entity.pdbx_description
1 polymer ?
#
loop_
_entity_poly.entity_id
_entity_poly.type
_entity_poly.pdbx_seq_one_letter_code
_entity_poly.pdbx_strand_id
1 'polypeptide(L)'
;TGVYSVTEVPVARWELANASCDNGSPPDTVKVDPGEVVVCTFVNQTSPVSMKAQIKVGDGDTCVAVFRLPGGSAQPVTDLSHDPATGWLTLEWVVKAGEPKGKGSLELTCGSKPITMTVTVT
;
A
#
# COMPACT_ATOMS: atom_id res chain seq x y z
N THR A 1 -15.30 39.53 -7.33
CA THR A 1 -14.73 38.17 -7.25
C THR A 1 -13.23 38.24 -7.23
N GLY A 2 -12.58 37.69 -6.21
CA GLY A 2 -11.14 37.42 -6.23
C GLY A 2 -10.87 36.03 -6.79
N VAL A 3 -9.69 35.84 -7.39
CA VAL A 3 -9.23 34.53 -7.87
C VAL A 3 -7.98 34.13 -7.07
N TYR A 4 -8.01 32.95 -6.47
CA TYR A 4 -6.96 32.43 -5.61
C TYR A 4 -6.52 31.04 -6.07
N SER A 5 -5.35 30.61 -5.64
CA SER A 5 -4.83 29.26 -5.86
C SER A 5 -4.42 28.67 -4.52
N VAL A 6 -4.81 27.42 -4.27
CA VAL A 6 -4.43 26.63 -3.10
C VAL A 6 -3.83 25.32 -3.58
N THR A 7 -2.61 25.03 -3.15
CA THR A 7 -1.92 23.79 -3.47
C THR A 7 -1.48 23.09 -2.19
N GLU A 8 -1.59 21.77 -2.18
CA GLU A 8 -1.00 20.96 -1.12
C GLU A 8 0.49 20.72 -1.40
N VAL A 9 1.31 20.84 -0.35
CA VAL A 9 2.71 20.44 -0.41
C VAL A 9 2.80 18.93 -0.13
N PRO A 10 3.39 18.12 -1.03
CA PRO A 10 3.49 16.69 -0.82
C PRO A 10 4.25 16.32 0.46
N VAL A 11 3.71 15.35 1.19
CA VAL A 11 4.38 14.73 2.34
C VAL A 11 4.78 13.30 1.98
N ALA A 12 5.99 12.90 2.35
CA ALA A 12 6.45 11.54 2.10
C ALA A 12 5.46 10.49 2.66
N ARG A 13 5.20 9.44 1.88
CA ARG A 13 4.26 8.34 2.20
C ARG A 13 2.78 8.73 2.17
N TRP A 14 2.45 9.92 1.68
CA TRP A 14 1.08 10.34 1.40
C TRP A 14 0.93 10.76 -0.05
N GLU A 15 -0.19 10.39 -0.64
CA GLU A 15 -0.60 10.75 -1.99
C GLU A 15 -1.94 11.47 -1.94
N LEU A 16 -2.02 12.60 -2.66
CA LEU A 16 -3.26 13.33 -2.85
C LEU A 16 -4.20 12.47 -3.70
N ALA A 17 -5.29 12.01 -3.09
CA ALA A 17 -6.31 11.18 -3.74
C ALA A 17 -7.40 12.04 -4.39
N ASN A 18 -7.75 13.18 -3.78
CA ASN A 18 -8.76 14.10 -4.29
C ASN A 18 -8.54 15.51 -3.76
N ALA A 19 -8.85 16.53 -4.57
CA ALA A 19 -8.94 17.91 -4.14
C ALA A 19 -10.16 18.57 -4.79
N SER A 20 -11.00 19.21 -3.97
CA SER A 20 -12.21 19.89 -4.46
C SER A 20 -12.57 21.09 -3.58
N CYS A 21 -13.26 22.07 -4.15
CA CYS A 21 -13.86 23.17 -3.40
C CYS A 21 -15.38 23.08 -3.45
N ASP A 22 -16.06 23.45 -2.36
CA ASP A 22 -17.51 23.33 -2.20
C ASP A 22 -18.33 24.17 -3.19
N ASN A 23 -17.77 25.27 -3.69
CA ASN A 23 -18.38 26.09 -4.74
C ASN A 23 -18.12 25.59 -6.17
N GLY A 24 -17.47 24.44 -6.32
CA GLY A 24 -17.18 23.81 -7.62
C GLY A 24 -15.98 24.40 -8.36
N SER A 25 -15.30 25.40 -7.80
CA SER A 25 -14.03 25.88 -8.36
C SER A 25 -12.94 24.80 -8.26
N PRO A 26 -12.01 24.71 -9.23
CA PRO A 26 -10.81 23.93 -9.05
C PRO A 26 -9.87 24.59 -8.01
N PRO A 27 -9.10 23.82 -7.20
CA PRO A 27 -8.22 24.38 -6.17
C PRO A 27 -7.13 25.34 -6.68
N ASP A 28 -6.69 25.19 -7.93
CA ASP A 28 -5.70 26.07 -8.54
C ASP A 28 -6.29 27.41 -9.06
N THR A 29 -7.62 27.51 -9.10
CA THR A 29 -8.34 28.69 -9.64
C THR A 29 -9.66 28.92 -8.90
N VAL A 30 -9.58 29.17 -7.59
CA VAL A 30 -10.74 29.39 -6.71
C VAL A 30 -11.32 30.78 -6.89
N LYS A 31 -12.57 30.86 -7.35
CA LYS A 31 -13.32 32.12 -7.40
C LYS A 31 -14.01 32.34 -6.07
N VAL A 32 -13.83 33.53 -5.49
CA VAL A 32 -14.44 33.92 -4.22
C VAL A 32 -15.11 35.27 -4.36
N ASP A 33 -16.41 35.33 -4.11
CA ASP A 33 -17.20 36.55 -4.12
C ASP A 33 -17.16 37.29 -2.77
N PRO A 34 -17.44 38.61 -2.74
CA PRO A 34 -17.44 39.36 -1.50
C PRO A 34 -18.44 38.78 -0.48
N GLY A 35 -17.93 38.38 0.69
CA GLY A 35 -18.71 37.75 1.75
C GLY A 35 -18.89 36.22 1.60
N GLU A 36 -18.38 35.61 0.53
CA GLU A 36 -18.36 34.16 0.35
C GLU A 36 -17.25 33.51 1.18
N VAL A 37 -17.53 32.34 1.74
CA VAL A 37 -16.53 31.44 2.33
C VAL A 37 -16.52 30.18 1.47
N VAL A 38 -15.37 29.89 0.87
CA VAL A 38 -15.16 28.69 0.04
C VAL A 38 -14.29 27.72 0.81
N VAL A 39 -14.76 26.48 0.96
CA VAL A 39 -14.03 25.42 1.65
C VAL A 39 -13.46 24.45 0.61
N CYS A 40 -12.14 24.43 0.49
CA CYS A 40 -11.43 23.43 -0.31
C CYS A 40 -10.96 22.27 0.58
N THR A 41 -11.29 21.04 0.19
CA THR A 41 -10.96 19.80 0.88
C THR A 41 -9.93 19.02 0.07
N PHE A 42 -8.83 18.64 0.71
CA PHE A 42 -7.79 17.75 0.17
C PHE A 42 -7.86 16.41 0.90
N VAL A 43 -8.04 15.33 0.15
CA VAL A 43 -8.12 13.97 0.69
C VAL A 43 -6.83 13.26 0.35
N ASN A 44 -6.08 12.86 1.38
CA ASN A 44 -4.83 12.12 1.23
C ASN A 44 -5.02 10.65 1.62
N GLN A 45 -4.28 9.79 0.93
CA GLN A 45 -4.15 8.38 1.26
C GLN A 45 -2.69 8.02 1.42
N THR A 46 -2.39 7.02 2.25
CA THR A 46 -1.02 6.55 2.40
C THR A 46 -0.54 5.90 1.12
N SER A 47 0.68 6.17 0.66
CA SER A 47 1.26 5.46 -0.49
C SER A 47 1.31 3.95 -0.25
N PRO A 48 1.09 3.12 -1.29
CA PRO A 48 1.36 1.69 -1.19
C PRO A 48 2.78 1.40 -0.74
N VAL A 49 2.97 0.32 0.00
CA VAL A 49 4.29 -0.07 0.52
C VAL A 49 4.67 -1.44 -0.01
N SER A 50 5.86 -1.53 -0.62
CA SER A 50 6.47 -2.81 -0.95
C SER A 50 7.06 -3.43 0.31
N MET A 51 6.69 -4.66 0.56
CA MET A 51 7.20 -5.48 1.65
C MET A 51 8.06 -6.60 1.05
N LYS A 52 9.18 -6.91 1.72
CA LYS A 52 10.06 -8.01 1.33
C LYS A 52 10.29 -8.96 2.50
N ALA A 53 10.32 -10.25 2.22
CA ALA A 53 10.71 -11.29 3.16
C ALA A 53 11.70 -12.25 2.51
N GLN A 54 12.63 -12.78 3.31
CA GLN A 54 13.52 -13.86 2.91
C GLN A 54 13.28 -15.06 3.82
N ILE A 55 13.06 -16.22 3.22
CA ILE A 55 12.80 -17.49 3.92
C ILE A 55 13.83 -18.50 3.44
N LYS A 56 14.52 -19.14 4.38
CA LYS A 56 15.45 -20.21 4.04
C LYS A 56 14.67 -21.50 3.78
N VAL A 57 14.81 -22.05 2.59
CA VAL A 57 14.15 -23.27 2.14
C VAL A 57 15.19 -24.30 1.70
N GLY A 58 14.78 -25.56 1.59
CA GLY A 58 15.61 -26.61 1.00
C GLY A 58 15.55 -26.57 -0.52
N ASP A 59 16.58 -27.12 -1.17
CA ASP A 59 16.64 -27.21 -2.63
C ASP A 59 15.64 -28.21 -3.21
N GLY A 60 15.16 -27.93 -4.43
CA GLY A 60 14.47 -28.91 -5.29
C GLY A 60 12.93 -28.85 -5.33
N ASP A 61 12.29 -28.05 -4.47
CA ASP A 61 10.83 -27.93 -4.45
C ASP A 61 10.34 -26.62 -5.09
N THR A 62 9.29 -26.71 -5.92
CA THR A 62 8.53 -25.53 -6.33
C THR A 62 7.78 -24.99 -5.13
N CYS A 63 8.01 -23.73 -4.81
CA CYS A 63 7.32 -23.04 -3.71
C CYS A 63 6.17 -22.17 -4.23
N VAL A 64 5.08 -22.13 -3.47
CA VAL A 64 3.96 -21.19 -3.63
C VAL A 64 3.81 -20.43 -2.33
N ALA A 65 3.61 -19.12 -2.44
CA ALA A 65 3.43 -18.25 -1.28
C ALA A 65 2.17 -17.40 -1.40
N VAL A 66 1.46 -17.25 -0.28
CA VAL A 66 0.29 -16.40 -0.15
C VAL A 66 0.49 -15.51 1.08
N PHE A 67 0.48 -14.21 0.88
CA PHE A 67 0.38 -13.27 2.00
C PHE A 67 -1.08 -13.00 2.31
N ARG A 68 -1.45 -12.96 3.59
CA ARG A 68 -2.76 -12.54 4.07
C ARG A 68 -2.62 -11.35 4.98
N LEU A 69 -3.43 -10.33 4.72
CA LEU A 69 -3.57 -9.17 5.58
C LEU A 69 -4.17 -9.54 6.94
N PRO A 70 -4.07 -8.64 7.93
CA PRO A 70 -4.89 -8.70 9.12
C PRO A 70 -6.38 -8.85 8.73
N GLY A 71 -7.03 -9.89 9.25
CA GLY A 71 -8.41 -10.25 8.85
C GLY A 71 -8.52 -11.29 7.74
N GLY A 72 -7.41 -11.78 7.17
CA GLY A 72 -7.35 -12.99 6.35
C GLY A 72 -7.45 -12.79 4.83
N SER A 73 -7.64 -11.55 4.36
CA SER A 73 -7.67 -11.22 2.93
C SER A 73 -6.33 -11.55 2.26
N ALA A 74 -6.37 -12.45 1.27
CA ALA A 74 -5.19 -12.83 0.51
C ALA A 74 -4.71 -11.66 -0.37
N GLN A 75 -3.40 -11.50 -0.45
CA GLN A 75 -2.72 -10.51 -1.27
C GLN A 75 -1.84 -11.23 -2.29
N PRO A 76 -1.70 -10.68 -3.50
CA PRO A 76 -0.80 -11.23 -4.50
C PRO A 76 0.65 -11.03 -4.05
N VAL A 77 1.42 -12.13 -4.05
CA VAL A 77 2.88 -12.07 -4.03
C VAL A 77 3.32 -11.70 -5.45
N THR A 78 4.01 -10.56 -5.59
CA THR A 78 4.38 -9.97 -6.88
C THR A 78 5.72 -10.47 -7.40
N ASP A 79 6.59 -10.93 -6.51
CA ASP A 79 7.83 -11.61 -6.87
C ASP A 79 8.09 -12.78 -5.91
N LEU A 80 8.50 -13.90 -6.48
CA LEU A 80 8.89 -15.11 -5.76
C LEU A 80 10.11 -15.71 -6.45
N SER A 81 11.29 -15.51 -5.85
CA SER A 81 12.55 -15.97 -6.41
C SER A 81 13.31 -16.86 -5.43
N HIS A 82 13.80 -18.00 -5.91
CA HIS A 82 14.64 -18.92 -5.13
C HIS A 82 16.08 -18.84 -5.64
N ASP A 83 17.01 -18.59 -4.74
CA ASP A 83 18.44 -18.72 -4.98
C ASP A 83 18.94 -20.09 -4.48
N PRO A 84 19.20 -21.06 -5.37
CA PRO A 84 19.67 -22.39 -4.98
C PRO A 84 21.11 -22.41 -4.46
N ALA A 85 21.91 -21.36 -4.70
CA ALA A 85 23.27 -21.31 -4.16
C ALA A 85 23.25 -21.02 -2.65
N THR A 86 22.23 -20.30 -2.18
CA THR A 86 22.11 -19.88 -0.77
C THR A 86 20.94 -20.55 -0.04
N GLY A 87 19.99 -21.14 -0.77
CA GLY A 87 18.74 -21.69 -0.28
C GLY A 87 17.73 -20.61 0.14
N TRP A 88 17.89 -19.37 -0.30
CA TRP A 88 16.99 -18.27 0.07
C TRP A 88 15.86 -18.11 -0.95
N LEU A 89 14.64 -18.16 -0.44
CA LEU A 89 13.44 -17.71 -1.14
C LEU A 89 13.19 -16.25 -0.77
N THR A 90 13.16 -15.35 -1.76
CA THR A 90 12.81 -13.94 -1.60
C THR A 90 11.40 -13.70 -2.12
N LEU A 91 10.59 -13.01 -1.32
CA LEU A 91 9.22 -12.66 -1.66
C LEU A 91 9.03 -11.15 -1.61
N GLU A 92 8.29 -10.62 -2.57
CA GLU A 92 7.83 -9.24 -2.57
C GLU A 92 6.31 -9.19 -2.70
N TRP A 93 5.67 -8.31 -1.95
CA TRP A 93 4.24 -8.02 -2.08
C TRP A 93 3.98 -6.54 -1.78
N VAL A 94 2.83 -6.04 -2.23
CA VAL A 94 2.41 -4.66 -2.00
C VAL A 94 1.24 -4.64 -1.01
N VAL A 95 1.35 -3.81 0.02
CA VAL A 95 0.22 -3.45 0.89
C VAL A 95 -0.33 -2.11 0.44
N LYS A 96 -1.62 -2.08 0.09
CA LYS A 96 -2.29 -0.87 -0.43
C LYS A 96 -2.68 0.09 0.69
N ALA A 97 -3.01 1.32 0.30
CA ALA A 97 -3.59 2.33 1.18
C ALA A 97 -4.89 1.83 1.80
N GLY A 98 -5.08 2.09 3.10
CA GLY A 98 -6.32 1.75 3.81
C GLY A 98 -6.49 0.28 4.17
N GLU A 99 -5.53 -0.58 3.84
CA GLU A 99 -5.55 -1.98 4.28
C GLU A 99 -5.43 -2.07 5.82
N PRO A 100 -6.08 -3.07 6.45
CA PRO A 100 -6.11 -3.20 7.90
C PRO A 100 -4.70 -3.41 8.47
N LYS A 101 -4.41 -2.70 9.56
CA LYS A 101 -3.17 -2.84 10.33
C LYS A 101 -3.27 -3.99 11.32
N GLY A 102 -2.13 -4.60 11.67
CA GLY A 102 -2.06 -5.68 12.66
C GLY A 102 -1.31 -6.92 12.17
N LYS A 103 -1.60 -8.07 12.77
CA LYS A 103 -0.96 -9.35 12.41
C LYS A 103 -1.61 -9.96 11.18
N GLY A 104 -0.84 -10.12 10.11
CA GLY A 104 -1.15 -10.95 8.95
C GLY A 104 -0.42 -12.29 9.00
N SER A 105 -0.61 -13.12 7.98
CA SER A 105 0.10 -14.39 7.82
C SER A 105 0.78 -14.50 6.47
N LEU A 106 1.93 -15.14 6.44
CA LEU A 106 2.57 -15.61 5.23
C LEU A 106 2.48 -17.13 5.21
N GLU A 107 1.73 -17.65 4.24
CA GLU A 107 1.55 -19.07 3.99
C GLU A 107 2.49 -19.49 2.87
N LEU A 108 3.42 -20.39 3.17
CA LEU A 108 4.39 -20.92 2.23
C LEU A 108 4.19 -22.42 2.08
N THR A 109 4.15 -22.93 0.85
CA THR A 109 4.11 -24.37 0.59
C THR A 109 5.18 -24.69 -0.45
N CYS A 110 6.17 -25.48 -0.05
CA CYS A 110 7.18 -26.02 -0.97
C CYS A 110 6.99 -27.53 -1.03
N GLY A 111 6.69 -28.05 -2.23
CA GLY A 111 6.32 -29.46 -2.39
C GLY A 111 5.11 -29.85 -1.52
N SER A 112 5.26 -30.86 -0.66
CA SER A 112 4.20 -31.36 0.24
C SER A 112 4.27 -30.79 1.67
N LYS A 113 5.15 -29.81 1.93
CA LYS A 113 5.39 -29.28 3.28
C LYS A 113 4.82 -27.86 3.42
N PRO A 114 3.65 -27.70 4.07
CA PRO A 114 3.12 -26.38 4.39
C PRO A 114 3.86 -25.77 5.59
N ILE A 115 4.18 -24.49 5.48
CA ILE A 115 4.75 -23.65 6.54
C ILE A 115 3.89 -22.40 6.66
N THR A 116 3.53 -22.01 7.89
CA THR A 116 2.84 -20.76 8.15
C THR A 116 3.68 -19.89 9.08
N MET A 117 3.90 -18.64 8.68
CA MET A 117 4.58 -17.62 9.49
C MET A 117 3.63 -16.46 9.76
N THR A 118 3.77 -15.82 10.92
CA THR A 118 3.04 -14.58 11.24
C THR A 118 3.91 -13.38 10.92
N VAL A 119 3.34 -12.40 10.21
CA VAL A 119 4.00 -11.14 9.87
C VAL A 119 3.16 -10.00 10.41
N THR A 120 3.78 -9.00 11.03
CA THR A 120 3.05 -7.81 11.50
C THR A 120 3.13 -6.71 10.46
N VAL A 121 1.96 -6.19 10.06
CA VAL A 121 1.80 -5.00 9.23
C VAL A 121 1.57 -3.80 10.15
N THR A 122 2.49 -2.84 10.14
CA THR A 122 2.49 -1.64 11.00
C THR A 122 2.24 -0.36 10.20
#